data_AF-A0AB36ZIE9-F1
#
_entry.id   AF-A0AB36ZIE9-F1
#
_cell.length_a   1.000
_cell.length_b   1.000
_cell.length_c   1.000
_cell.angle_alpha   90.00
_cell.angle_beta   90.00
_cell.angle_gamma   90.00
#
_symmetry.space_group_name_H-M   'P 1'
#
loop_
_entity.id
_entity.type
_entity.pdbx_description
1 polymer ?
#
loop_
_entity_poly.entity_id
_entity_poly.type
_entity_poly.pdbx_seq_one_letter_code
_entity_poly.pdbx_strand_id
1 'polypeptide(L)'
;MTSSAIFLHPAPASRVPASPDDAALFHAAHGSRRGAAEASLVLVPFRAGAPSGSLRFELSGADPSLIARASLGALGRFGRVQRALALVHPGEAGPESCEGLVAALEERARRLPGLALRVAVLPSSGRDDGLEAGDRDDPRAVAAAVDRLLDRHPRAELPDVLLHGVDDLVGRALTGPDPEVRPAGLAALVVAVQRSRGADRVLRSARSGDPGAAGALAPLLRRAAVVAPASERAGVLVLLARILAGEGRADEAGRLADEAVALDPHHAGARRVAAALAADRRERAA
;
A
#
# COMPACT_ATOMS: atom_id res chain seq x y z
N MET A 1 33.72 52.69 -5.36
CA MET A 1 34.08 51.26 -5.21
C MET A 1 34.41 51.08 -3.74
N THR A 2 33.60 50.46 -2.90
CA THR A 2 33.29 49.03 -2.84
C THR A 2 31.91 48.83 -2.21
N SER A 3 31.03 48.08 -2.87
CA SER A 3 29.69 47.72 -2.34
C SER A 3 29.80 46.32 -1.75
N SER A 4 29.84 46.23 -0.42
CA SER A 4 29.82 44.95 0.30
C SER A 4 28.42 44.38 0.27
N ALA A 5 28.19 43.38 -0.58
CA ALA A 5 26.99 42.56 -0.54
C ALA A 5 27.04 41.69 0.72
N ILE A 6 26.19 42.02 1.69
CA ILE A 6 25.90 41.16 2.82
C ILE A 6 25.22 39.91 2.26
N PHE A 7 25.98 38.82 2.17
CA PHE A 7 25.42 37.49 1.96
C PHE A 7 24.58 37.13 3.18
N LEU A 8 23.27 37.38 3.07
CA LEU A 8 22.29 36.68 3.89
C LEU A 8 22.38 35.20 3.51
N HIS A 9 23.17 34.44 4.28
CA HIS A 9 23.01 32.98 4.30
C HIS A 9 21.57 32.70 4.73
N PRO A 10 20.75 32.04 3.88
CA PRO A 10 19.48 31.53 4.36
C PRO A 10 19.81 30.53 5.47
N ALA A 11 19.29 30.80 6.67
CA ALA A 11 19.37 29.87 7.79
C ALA A 11 18.90 28.48 7.30
N PRO A 12 19.59 27.39 7.69
CA PRO A 12 19.15 26.05 7.31
C PRO A 12 17.71 25.87 7.78
N ALA A 13 16.85 25.41 6.87
CA ALA A 13 15.47 25.11 7.17
C ALA A 13 15.41 24.20 8.41
N SER A 14 14.61 24.64 9.38
CA SER A 14 14.33 23.95 10.64
C SER A 14 14.32 22.43 10.48
N ARG A 15 15.35 21.77 11.02
CA ARG A 15 15.37 20.31 11.21
C ARG A 15 14.28 20.00 12.23
N VAL A 16 13.11 19.57 11.77
CA VAL A 16 12.12 19.00 12.68
C VAL A 16 12.52 17.54 12.87
N PRO A 17 13.00 17.13 14.06
CA PRO A 17 13.23 15.72 14.33
C PRO A 17 11.93 14.95 14.10
N ALA A 18 12.04 13.73 13.54
CA ALA A 18 10.88 12.88 13.33
C ALA A 18 10.12 12.72 14.66
N SER A 19 8.80 12.98 14.64
CA SER A 19 7.99 12.73 15.83
C SER A 19 7.82 11.21 16.04
N PRO A 20 7.39 10.76 17.24
CA PRO A 20 7.02 9.36 17.46
C PRO A 20 5.99 8.86 16.43
N ASP A 21 5.07 9.73 16.01
CA ASP A 21 4.06 9.42 14.98
C ASP A 21 4.68 9.24 13.59
N ASP A 22 5.76 9.96 13.28
CA ASP A 22 6.49 9.84 12.01
C ASP A 22 7.24 8.50 11.93
N ALA A 23 7.83 8.05 13.04
CA ALA A 23 8.42 6.71 13.15
C ALA A 23 7.35 5.62 13.05
N ALA A 24 6.19 5.79 13.69
CA ALA A 24 5.07 4.86 13.56
C ALA A 24 4.53 4.78 12.12
N LEU A 25 4.37 5.92 11.44
CA LEU A 25 3.99 6.00 10.02
C LEU A 25 5.06 5.38 9.12
N PHE A 26 6.34 5.56 9.44
CA PHE A 26 7.42 4.89 8.73
C PHE A 26 7.35 3.39 8.89
N HIS A 27 7.30 2.87 10.12
CA HIS A 27 7.21 1.43 10.38
C HIS A 27 5.95 0.81 9.76
N ALA A 28 4.82 1.51 9.80
CA ALA A 28 3.59 1.10 9.13
C ALA A 28 3.72 1.08 7.59
N ALA A 29 4.55 1.97 7.01
CA ALA A 29 4.79 2.05 5.58
C ALA A 29 5.98 1.19 5.09
N HIS A 30 6.84 0.73 5.99
CA HIS A 30 8.03 -0.08 5.68
C HIS A 30 7.79 -1.59 5.82
N GLY A 31 6.83 -1.98 6.66
CA GLY A 31 6.62 -3.36 7.08
C GLY A 31 7.83 -3.93 7.84
N SER A 32 7.66 -5.05 8.54
CA SER A 32 8.77 -5.74 9.25
C SER A 32 9.73 -6.46 8.28
N ARG A 33 10.39 -5.70 7.39
CA ARG A 33 11.59 -6.14 6.67
C ARG A 33 12.82 -5.72 7.48
N ARG A 34 13.41 -6.72 8.13
CA ARG A 34 14.82 -6.72 8.55
C ARG A 34 15.68 -6.47 7.31
N GLY A 35 16.13 -5.24 7.16
CA GLY A 35 17.12 -4.78 6.20
C GLY A 35 17.67 -3.46 6.70
N ALA A 36 18.12 -3.43 7.97
CA ALA A 36 18.58 -2.23 8.65
C ALA A 36 19.86 -1.62 8.04
N ALA A 37 20.45 -2.29 7.03
CA ALA A 37 21.72 -1.90 6.45
C ALA A 37 21.59 -0.75 5.42
N GLU A 38 20.51 -0.72 4.64
CA GLU A 38 20.43 0.16 3.46
C GLU A 38 19.55 1.41 3.69
N ALA A 39 20.03 2.55 3.17
CA ALA A 39 19.30 3.80 3.22
C ALA A 39 18.01 3.71 2.40
N SER A 40 16.92 4.30 2.89
CA SER A 40 15.62 4.23 2.22
C SER A 40 14.81 5.51 2.39
N LEU A 41 13.93 5.78 1.43
CA LEU A 41 12.99 6.90 1.44
C LEU A 41 11.57 6.35 1.32
N VAL A 42 10.68 6.82 2.19
CA VAL A 42 9.25 6.56 2.13
C VAL A 42 8.49 7.87 1.93
N LEU A 43 7.67 7.96 0.88
CA LEU A 43 6.76 9.08 0.65
C LEU A 43 5.33 8.68 1.00
N VAL A 44 4.72 9.41 1.93
CA VAL A 44 3.30 9.24 2.33
C VAL A 44 2.50 10.44 1.81
N PRO A 45 1.78 10.31 0.68
CA PRO A 45 0.87 11.36 0.22
C PRO A 45 -0.38 11.46 1.09
N PHE A 46 -0.82 12.69 1.34
CA PHE A 46 -2.06 12.99 2.05
C PHE A 46 -3.08 13.61 1.10
N ARG A 47 -4.33 13.17 1.23
CA ARG A 47 -5.50 13.74 0.55
C ARG A 47 -6.58 14.03 1.59
N ALA A 48 -7.16 15.23 1.55
CA ALA A 48 -8.15 15.69 2.53
C ALA A 48 -7.69 15.51 4.01
N GLY A 49 -6.38 15.59 4.27
CA GLY A 49 -5.81 15.42 5.61
C GLY A 49 -5.52 13.98 6.03
N ALA A 50 -5.93 12.97 5.26
CA ALA A 50 -5.67 11.56 5.54
C ALA A 50 -4.58 10.97 4.63
N PRO A 51 -3.75 10.02 5.12
CA PRO A 51 -2.78 9.32 4.28
C PRO A 51 -3.50 8.48 3.21
N SER A 52 -3.01 8.57 1.98
CA SER A 52 -3.63 7.94 0.79
C SER A 52 -2.82 6.78 0.22
N GLY A 53 -1.81 6.32 0.97
CA GLY A 53 -0.87 5.26 0.60
C GLY A 53 0.56 5.64 0.93
N SER A 54 1.52 4.85 0.47
CA SER A 54 2.95 5.14 0.62
C SER A 54 3.77 4.68 -0.59
N LEU A 55 4.91 5.32 -0.84
CA LEU A 55 5.91 4.91 -1.82
C LEU A 55 7.25 4.68 -1.15
N ARG A 56 7.80 3.49 -1.32
CA ARG A 56 9.13 3.16 -0.84
C ARG A 56 10.14 3.22 -1.99
N PHE A 57 11.31 3.76 -1.69
CA PHE A 57 12.48 3.82 -2.56
C PHE A 57 13.68 3.32 -1.78
N GLU A 58 14.42 2.38 -2.36
CA GLU A 58 15.75 2.00 -1.88
C GLU A 58 16.75 3.01 -2.42
N LEU A 59 17.56 3.57 -1.53
CA LEU A 59 18.55 4.57 -1.89
C LEU A 59 19.85 3.85 -2.22
N SER A 60 19.96 3.38 -3.46
CA SER A 60 21.27 3.10 -4.06
C SER A 60 21.99 4.43 -4.27
N GLY A 61 23.34 4.46 -4.21
CA GLY A 61 24.18 5.68 -4.21
C GLY A 61 24.13 6.58 -5.46
N ALA A 62 22.96 6.74 -6.06
CA ALA A 62 22.61 7.67 -7.12
C ALA A 62 22.56 9.12 -6.59
N ASP A 63 22.66 10.06 -7.54
CA ASP A 63 22.58 11.50 -7.27
C ASP A 63 21.29 11.87 -6.50
N PRO A 64 21.39 12.55 -5.34
CA PRO A 64 20.25 13.02 -4.55
C PRO A 64 19.21 13.82 -5.35
N SER A 65 19.65 14.63 -6.33
CA SER A 65 18.73 15.42 -7.17
C SER A 65 17.88 14.56 -8.08
N LEU A 66 18.47 13.50 -8.65
CA LEU A 66 17.76 12.52 -9.46
C LEU A 66 16.75 11.72 -8.62
N ILE A 67 17.16 11.28 -7.42
CA ILE A 67 16.29 10.57 -6.47
C ILE A 67 15.09 11.45 -6.09
N ALA A 68 15.32 12.71 -5.74
CA ALA A 68 14.25 13.64 -5.38
C ALA A 68 13.28 13.88 -6.55
N ARG A 69 13.81 14.03 -7.78
CA ARG A 69 12.99 14.21 -8.99
C ARG A 69 12.13 12.99 -9.28
N ALA A 70 12.73 11.80 -9.24
CA ALA A 70 12.04 10.54 -9.51
C ALA A 70 10.97 10.25 -8.45
N SER A 71 11.33 10.36 -7.17
CA SER A 71 10.45 10.03 -6.05
C SER A 71 9.24 10.96 -5.97
N LEU A 72 9.43 12.28 -6.04
CA LEU A 72 8.33 13.24 -6.03
C LEU A 72 7.51 13.20 -7.32
N GLY A 73 8.12 12.93 -8.48
CA GLY A 73 7.38 12.71 -9.73
C GLY A 73 6.45 11.49 -9.63
N ALA A 74 6.87 10.46 -8.91
CA ALA A 74 6.09 9.26 -8.70
C ALA A 74 4.83 9.48 -7.84
N LEU A 75 4.73 10.60 -7.11
CA LEU A 75 3.49 10.99 -6.40
C LEU A 75 2.33 11.24 -7.35
N GLY A 76 2.59 11.54 -8.63
CA GLY A 76 1.56 11.73 -9.65
C GLY A 76 0.63 10.52 -9.84
N ARG A 77 1.07 9.31 -9.44
CA ARG A 77 0.20 8.12 -9.43
C ARG A 77 -0.96 8.24 -8.45
N PHE A 78 -0.79 9.05 -7.39
CA PHE A 78 -1.83 9.43 -6.45
C PHE A 78 -2.48 10.75 -6.85
N GLY A 79 -2.58 11.07 -8.14
CA GLY A 79 -3.31 12.25 -8.62
C GLY A 79 -2.80 13.57 -8.03
N ARG A 80 -3.70 14.50 -7.76
CA ARG A 80 -3.36 15.81 -7.19
C ARG A 80 -3.08 15.69 -5.68
N VAL A 81 -1.83 15.42 -5.34
CA VAL A 81 -1.33 15.40 -3.95
C VAL A 81 -1.04 16.83 -3.50
N GLN A 82 -1.72 17.27 -2.43
CA GLN A 82 -1.53 18.62 -1.86
C GLN A 82 -0.51 18.63 -0.72
N ARG A 83 -0.34 17.50 -0.05
CA ARG A 83 0.56 17.32 1.09
C ARG A 83 1.25 15.97 1.01
N ALA A 84 2.53 15.91 1.34
CA ALA A 84 3.27 14.65 1.45
C ALA A 84 4.26 14.70 2.61
N LEU A 85 4.52 13.53 3.20
CA LEU A 85 5.57 13.32 4.19
C LEU A 85 6.65 12.43 3.58
N ALA A 86 7.90 12.90 3.56
CA ALA A 86 9.07 12.14 3.18
C ALA A 86 9.80 11.67 4.43
N LEU A 87 9.87 10.36 4.63
CA LEU A 87 10.56 9.73 5.75
C LEU A 87 11.84 9.10 5.21
N VAL A 88 12.98 9.60 5.66
CA VAL A 88 14.30 9.14 5.22
C VAL A 88 14.92 8.32 6.33
N HIS A 89 15.26 7.07 6.03
CA HIS A 89 16.05 6.22 6.93
C HIS A 89 17.50 6.18 6.43
N PRO A 90 18.47 6.57 7.28
CA PRO A 90 19.86 6.73 6.85
C PRO A 90 20.63 5.43 6.61
N GLY A 91 20.12 4.28 7.07
CA GLY A 91 20.89 3.04 7.07
C GLY A 91 22.10 3.15 8.02
N GLU A 92 23.18 2.42 7.70
CA GLU A 92 24.39 2.36 8.55
C GLU A 92 25.23 3.64 8.55
N ALA A 93 25.12 4.46 7.49
CA ALA A 93 25.92 5.68 7.33
C ALA A 93 25.47 6.84 8.24
N GLY A 94 24.34 6.70 8.95
CA GLY A 94 23.84 7.70 9.89
C GLY A 94 23.17 8.91 9.24
N PRO A 95 22.45 9.73 10.03
CA PRO A 95 21.55 10.78 9.54
C PRO A 95 22.25 11.87 8.71
N GLU A 96 23.54 12.12 8.94
CA GLU A 96 24.34 13.11 8.22
C GLU A 96 24.49 12.76 6.73
N SER A 97 24.51 11.47 6.39
CA SER A 97 24.59 11.01 5.00
C SER A 97 23.37 11.40 4.14
N CYS A 98 22.26 11.75 4.79
CA CYS A 98 21.01 12.10 4.12
C CYS A 98 20.87 13.58 3.79
N GLU A 99 21.79 14.46 4.23
CA GLU A 99 21.64 15.92 4.09
C GLU A 99 21.44 16.36 2.65
N GLY A 100 22.22 15.81 1.72
CA GLY A 100 22.09 16.10 0.28
C GLY A 100 20.73 15.69 -0.28
N LEU A 101 20.16 14.57 0.19
CA LEU A 101 18.84 14.09 -0.23
C LEU A 101 17.70 14.92 0.36
N VAL A 102 17.79 15.30 1.64
CA VAL A 102 16.82 16.19 2.27
C VAL A 102 16.76 17.52 1.52
N ALA A 103 17.92 18.14 1.27
CA ALA A 103 18.00 19.40 0.53
C ALA A 103 17.44 19.27 -0.89
N ALA A 104 17.75 18.17 -1.59
CA ALA A 104 17.23 17.92 -2.93
C ALA A 104 15.70 17.72 -2.95
N LEU A 105 15.13 17.01 -1.96
CA LEU A 105 13.69 16.81 -1.82
C LEU A 105 12.96 18.13 -1.56
N GLU A 106 13.46 18.95 -0.64
CA GLU A 106 12.89 20.26 -0.33
C GLU A 106 12.97 21.21 -1.52
N GLU A 107 14.13 21.30 -2.17
CA GLU A 107 14.33 22.16 -3.34
C GLU A 107 13.42 21.73 -4.50
N ARG A 108 13.30 20.42 -4.73
CA ARG A 108 12.39 19.91 -5.76
C ARG A 108 10.93 20.19 -5.41
N ALA A 109 10.53 20.04 -4.15
CA ALA A 109 9.16 20.33 -3.71
C ALA A 109 8.80 21.81 -3.86
N ARG A 110 9.72 22.74 -3.58
CA ARG A 110 9.51 24.18 -3.81
C ARG A 110 9.17 24.50 -5.27
N ARG A 111 9.65 23.69 -6.22
CA ARG A 111 9.39 23.84 -7.66
C ARG A 111 8.09 23.15 -8.12
N LEU A 112 7.35 22.50 -7.23
CA LEU A 112 6.09 21.81 -7.52
C LEU A 112 4.91 22.61 -6.94
N PRO A 113 4.21 23.41 -7.75
CA PRO A 113 3.14 24.27 -7.25
C PRO A 113 1.99 23.44 -6.67
N GLY A 114 1.62 23.74 -5.43
CA GLY A 114 0.51 23.11 -4.72
C GLY A 114 0.86 21.84 -3.93
N LEU A 115 2.14 21.46 -3.83
CA LEU A 115 2.62 20.39 -2.96
C LEU A 115 3.30 20.97 -1.72
N ALA A 116 2.77 20.70 -0.54
CA ALA A 116 3.47 20.92 0.73
C ALA A 116 4.16 19.62 1.16
N LEU A 117 5.50 19.60 1.08
CA LEU A 117 6.31 18.48 1.52
C LEU A 117 6.91 18.75 2.90
N ARG A 118 6.77 17.78 3.82
CA ARG A 118 7.59 17.72 5.05
C ARG A 118 8.58 16.58 4.92
N VAL A 119 9.85 16.81 5.24
CA VAL A 119 10.88 15.78 5.26
C VAL A 119 11.26 15.51 6.72
N ALA A 120 11.34 14.24 7.10
CA ALA A 120 11.75 13.80 8.42
C ALA A 120 12.81 12.70 8.26
N VAL A 121 13.95 12.87 8.94
CA VAL A 121 15.02 11.85 8.98
C VAL A 121 14.85 11.07 10.26
N LEU A 122 14.79 9.75 10.12
CA LEU A 122 14.63 8.85 11.26
C LEU A 122 15.97 8.61 11.94
N PRO A 123 15.97 8.47 13.27
CA PRO A 123 17.18 8.08 13.99
C PRO A 123 17.63 6.69 13.51
N SER A 124 18.94 6.48 13.41
CA SER A 124 19.51 5.15 13.19
C SER A 124 19.17 4.29 14.40
N SER A 125 18.13 3.45 14.31
CA SER A 125 17.78 2.58 15.43
C SER A 125 18.86 1.52 15.60
N GLY A 126 19.61 1.60 16.71
CA GLY A 126 20.33 0.46 17.24
C GLY A 126 19.37 -0.71 17.43
N ARG A 127 19.87 -1.93 17.18
CA ARG A 127 19.16 -3.21 17.32
C ARG A 127 18.09 -3.15 18.41
N ASP A 128 16.83 -3.20 18.01
CA ASP A 128 15.73 -3.41 18.95
C ASP A 128 15.44 -4.92 18.99
N ASP A 129 15.49 -5.44 20.21
CA ASP A 129 15.42 -6.85 20.54
C ASP A 129 14.04 -7.45 20.27
N GLY A 130 14.05 -8.75 20.01
CA GLY A 130 12.91 -9.49 19.50
C GLY A 130 11.66 -9.40 20.37
N LEU A 131 10.53 -9.17 19.72
CA LEU A 131 9.22 -9.51 20.24
C LEU A 131 8.62 -10.59 19.34
N GLU A 132 8.58 -11.79 19.90
CA GLU A 132 7.97 -13.02 19.42
C GLU A 132 6.57 -12.76 18.83
N ALA A 133 6.41 -13.08 17.54
CA ALA A 133 5.15 -12.98 16.82
C ALA A 133 4.33 -14.24 17.07
N GLY A 134 3.44 -14.17 18.06
CA GLY A 134 2.32 -15.07 18.18
C GLY A 134 1.02 -14.31 17.95
N ASP A 135 0.44 -14.40 16.75
CA ASP A 135 -1.00 -14.69 16.63
C ASP A 135 -1.42 -15.07 15.20
N ARG A 136 -2.49 -15.86 15.10
CA ARG A 136 -3.00 -16.53 13.89
C ARG A 136 -3.64 -15.60 12.84
N ASP A 137 -3.58 -14.29 13.04
CA ASP A 137 -4.06 -13.25 12.11
C ASP A 137 -3.31 -11.92 12.29
N ASP A 138 -2.07 -11.93 12.78
CA ASP A 138 -1.34 -10.68 13.04
C ASP A 138 -1.32 -9.77 11.79
N PRO A 139 -2.04 -8.63 11.79
CA PRO A 139 -2.08 -7.72 10.64
C PRO A 139 -0.70 -7.21 10.27
N ARG A 140 0.23 -7.14 11.24
CA ARG A 140 1.63 -6.73 11.01
C ARG A 140 2.40 -7.80 10.25
N ALA A 141 2.20 -9.08 10.58
CA ALA A 141 2.81 -10.20 9.87
C ALA A 141 2.30 -10.30 8.43
N VAL A 142 0.99 -10.10 8.21
CA VAL A 142 0.40 -10.07 6.87
C VAL A 142 0.94 -8.88 6.07
N ALA A 143 0.95 -7.67 6.63
CA ALA A 143 1.50 -6.49 5.97
C ALA A 143 2.98 -6.69 5.59
N ALA A 144 3.81 -7.20 6.51
CA ALA A 144 5.21 -7.49 6.23
C ALA A 144 5.41 -8.54 5.14
N ALA A 145 4.51 -9.54 5.05
CA ALA A 145 4.54 -10.53 3.98
C ALA A 145 4.03 -9.95 2.64
N VAL A 146 2.99 -9.11 2.65
CA VAL A 146 2.50 -8.39 1.46
C VAL A 146 3.60 -7.51 0.89
N ASP A 147 4.30 -6.74 1.72
CA ASP A 147 5.43 -5.90 1.28
C ASP A 147 6.57 -6.72 0.67
N ARG A 148 6.79 -7.96 1.13
CA ARG A 148 7.80 -8.85 0.53
C ARG A 148 7.41 -9.32 -0.86
N LEU A 149 6.12 -9.49 -1.10
CA LEU A 149 5.56 -10.08 -2.31
C LEU A 149 5.15 -9.03 -3.35
N LEU A 150 4.85 -7.80 -2.92
CA LEU A 150 4.50 -6.69 -3.79
C LEU A 150 5.71 -6.16 -4.55
N ASP A 151 5.96 -6.73 -5.72
CA ASP A 151 6.76 -6.04 -6.73
C ASP A 151 5.89 -4.97 -7.41
N ARG A 152 6.19 -3.70 -7.20
CA ARG A 152 5.38 -2.57 -7.70
C ARG A 152 5.50 -2.36 -9.21
N HIS A 153 6.24 -3.21 -9.92
CA HIS A 153 6.24 -3.22 -11.37
C HIS A 153 4.87 -3.68 -11.91
N PRO A 154 4.27 -2.97 -12.88
CA PRO A 154 2.91 -3.26 -13.37
C PRO A 154 2.78 -4.65 -14.02
N ARG A 155 3.91 -5.23 -14.48
CA ARG A 155 3.95 -6.58 -15.07
C ARG A 155 4.50 -7.67 -14.14
N ALA A 156 4.83 -7.34 -12.89
CA ALA A 156 5.30 -8.35 -11.97
C ALA A 156 4.18 -9.34 -11.67
N GLU A 157 4.46 -10.62 -11.88
CA GLU A 157 3.59 -11.72 -11.54
C GLU A 157 4.07 -12.36 -10.22
N LEU A 158 3.13 -12.87 -9.44
CA LEU A 158 3.47 -13.75 -8.33
C LEU A 158 4.11 -15.02 -8.88
N PRO A 159 5.22 -15.52 -8.28
CA PRO A 159 5.76 -16.82 -8.60
C PRO A 159 4.70 -17.92 -8.59
N ASP A 160 4.79 -18.86 -9.55
CA ASP A 160 3.79 -19.93 -9.72
C ASP A 160 3.58 -20.73 -8.43
N VAL A 161 4.63 -20.98 -7.65
CA VAL A 161 4.54 -21.69 -6.36
C VAL A 161 3.58 -20.99 -5.39
N LEU A 162 3.62 -19.64 -5.34
CA LEU A 162 2.73 -18.87 -4.48
C LEU A 162 1.32 -18.82 -5.05
N LEU A 163 1.17 -18.77 -6.38
CA LEU A 163 -0.14 -18.86 -7.03
C LEU A 163 -0.81 -20.23 -6.78
N HIS A 164 -0.05 -21.33 -6.78
CA HIS A 164 -0.57 -22.65 -6.39
C HIS A 164 -0.97 -22.68 -4.92
N GLY A 165 -0.19 -22.07 -4.03
CA GLY A 165 -0.57 -21.95 -2.61
C GLY A 165 -1.86 -21.13 -2.40
N VAL A 166 -2.12 -20.12 -3.24
CA VAL A 166 -3.39 -19.38 -3.24
C VAL A 166 -4.53 -20.27 -3.73
N ASP A 167 -4.33 -21.02 -4.81
CA ASP A 167 -5.34 -21.97 -5.31
C ASP A 167 -5.70 -23.02 -4.26
N ASP A 168 -4.70 -23.57 -3.54
CA ASP A 168 -4.93 -24.54 -2.47
C ASP A 168 -5.73 -23.91 -1.32
N LEU A 169 -5.40 -22.67 -0.93
CA LEU A 169 -6.13 -21.94 0.12
C LEU A 169 -7.59 -21.69 -0.29
N VAL A 170 -7.81 -21.25 -1.54
CA VAL A 170 -9.14 -21.03 -2.13
C VAL A 170 -9.91 -22.35 -2.19
N GLY A 171 -9.27 -23.44 -2.64
CA GLY A 171 -9.85 -24.78 -2.68
C GLY A 171 -10.32 -25.25 -1.29
N ARG A 172 -9.46 -25.09 -0.27
CA ARG A 172 -9.84 -25.43 1.11
C ARG A 172 -11.03 -24.59 1.61
N ALA A 173 -11.04 -23.29 1.30
CA ALA A 173 -12.15 -22.40 1.67
C ALA A 173 -13.47 -22.75 0.97
N LEU A 174 -13.42 -23.28 -0.25
CA LEU A 174 -14.62 -23.76 -0.96
C LEU A 174 -15.16 -25.05 -0.35
N THR A 175 -14.30 -25.90 0.22
CA THR A 175 -14.68 -27.18 0.82
C THR A 175 -15.07 -27.10 2.30
N GLY A 176 -14.71 -26.03 3.01
CA GLY A 176 -14.93 -25.93 4.45
C GLY A 176 -14.94 -24.48 4.96
N PRO A 177 -15.71 -24.19 6.04
CA PRO A 177 -16.03 -22.83 6.48
C PRO A 177 -14.86 -22.06 7.12
N ASP A 178 -13.82 -22.75 7.57
CA ASP A 178 -12.67 -22.12 8.24
C ASP A 178 -11.37 -22.87 7.93
N PRO A 179 -10.78 -22.66 6.74
CA PRO A 179 -9.49 -23.25 6.42
C PRO A 179 -8.43 -22.70 7.38
N GLU A 180 -7.48 -23.51 7.81
CA GLU A 180 -6.32 -22.99 8.55
C GLU A 180 -5.56 -22.01 7.64
N VAL A 181 -5.51 -20.74 8.05
CA VAL A 181 -4.92 -19.67 7.27
C VAL A 181 -3.63 -19.17 7.92
N ARG A 182 -2.52 -19.31 7.20
CA ARG A 182 -1.23 -18.73 7.59
C ARG A 182 -1.12 -17.29 7.06
N PRO A 183 -0.47 -16.36 7.79
CA PRO A 183 -0.29 -14.98 7.33
C PRO A 183 0.30 -14.86 5.92
N ALA A 184 1.24 -15.73 5.55
CA ALA A 184 1.82 -15.79 4.21
C ALA A 184 0.79 -16.16 3.11
N GLY A 185 -0.18 -17.01 3.44
CA GLY A 185 -1.28 -17.36 2.53
C GLY A 185 -2.24 -16.19 2.30
N LEU A 186 -2.59 -15.45 3.36
CA LEU A 186 -3.38 -14.22 3.24
C LEU A 186 -2.64 -13.17 2.44
N ALA A 187 -1.35 -12.98 2.70
CA ALA A 187 -0.53 -12.04 1.96
C ALA A 187 -0.46 -12.38 0.47
N ALA A 188 -0.22 -13.66 0.13
CA ALA A 188 -0.22 -14.11 -1.26
C ALA A 188 -1.58 -13.89 -1.95
N LEU A 189 -2.69 -14.15 -1.24
CA LEU A 189 -4.04 -13.87 -1.74
C LEU A 189 -4.25 -12.37 -1.98
N VAL A 190 -3.90 -11.51 -1.01
CA VAL A 190 -4.01 -10.05 -1.12
C VAL A 190 -3.23 -9.53 -2.33
N VAL A 191 -2.01 -10.02 -2.56
CA VAL A 191 -1.19 -9.65 -3.73
C VAL A 191 -1.77 -10.22 -5.03
N ALA A 192 -2.27 -11.46 -5.02
CA ALA A 192 -2.85 -12.11 -6.19
C ALA A 192 -4.06 -11.33 -6.72
N VAL A 193 -4.92 -10.82 -5.83
CA VAL A 193 -6.14 -10.10 -6.23
C VAL A 193 -5.86 -8.68 -6.74
N GLN A 194 -4.69 -8.11 -6.47
CA GLN A 194 -4.28 -6.85 -7.11
C GLN A 194 -3.97 -7.03 -8.61
N ARG A 195 -3.72 -8.27 -9.05
CA ARG A 195 -3.34 -8.60 -10.43
C ARG A 195 -4.53 -9.19 -11.16
N SER A 196 -4.78 -8.74 -12.39
CA SER A 196 -5.90 -9.24 -13.20
C SER A 196 -5.88 -10.77 -13.33
N ARG A 197 -4.71 -11.36 -13.64
CA ARG A 197 -4.53 -12.81 -13.77
C ARG A 197 -4.83 -13.57 -12.48
N GLY A 198 -4.42 -13.04 -11.32
CA GLY A 198 -4.65 -13.66 -10.01
C GLY A 198 -6.12 -13.54 -9.59
N ALA A 199 -6.72 -12.36 -9.70
CA ALA A 199 -8.14 -12.15 -9.46
C ALA A 199 -9.03 -13.04 -10.35
N ASP A 200 -8.70 -13.15 -11.64
CA ASP A 200 -9.41 -14.02 -12.58
C ASP A 200 -9.23 -15.51 -12.26
N ARG A 201 -8.09 -15.90 -11.67
CA ARG A 201 -7.88 -17.28 -11.21
C ARG A 201 -8.78 -17.60 -10.01
N VAL A 202 -8.83 -16.73 -9.00
CA VAL A 202 -9.72 -16.90 -7.84
C VAL A 202 -11.19 -16.95 -8.26
N LEU A 203 -11.60 -16.06 -9.18
CA LEU A 203 -12.96 -16.07 -9.73
C LEU A 203 -13.28 -17.33 -10.53
N ARG A 204 -12.32 -17.88 -11.28
CA ARG A 204 -12.50 -19.14 -12.00
C ARG A 204 -12.68 -20.30 -11.02
N SER A 205 -11.85 -20.39 -9.99
CA SER A 205 -11.97 -21.42 -8.94
C SER A 205 -13.31 -21.32 -8.21
N ALA A 206 -13.80 -20.10 -7.96
CA ALA A 206 -15.12 -19.88 -7.35
C ALA A 206 -16.29 -20.36 -8.24
N ARG A 207 -16.11 -20.35 -9.57
CA ARG A 207 -17.13 -20.73 -10.56
C ARG A 207 -17.07 -22.19 -10.98
N SER A 208 -15.95 -22.88 -10.75
CA SER A 208 -15.80 -24.30 -11.08
C SER A 208 -16.47 -25.24 -10.08
N GLY A 209 -16.99 -24.71 -8.97
CA GLY A 209 -17.77 -25.47 -7.99
C GLY A 209 -19.27 -25.46 -8.28
N ASP A 210 -20.04 -26.02 -7.34
CA ASP A 210 -21.50 -26.03 -7.40
C ASP A 210 -22.08 -24.60 -7.40
N PRO A 211 -23.29 -24.39 -7.98
CA PRO A 211 -24.00 -23.12 -7.86
C PRO A 211 -24.13 -22.72 -6.38
N GLY A 212 -23.61 -21.54 -6.02
CA GLY A 212 -23.60 -21.05 -4.64
C GLY A 212 -22.29 -21.31 -3.85
N ALA A 213 -21.38 -22.12 -4.40
CA ALA A 213 -20.09 -22.40 -3.77
C ALA A 213 -19.18 -21.17 -3.72
N ALA A 214 -19.34 -20.20 -4.63
CA ALA A 214 -18.56 -18.97 -4.62
C ALA A 214 -18.80 -18.17 -3.33
N GLY A 215 -20.01 -18.21 -2.77
CA GLY A 215 -20.35 -17.63 -1.47
C GLY A 215 -19.50 -18.16 -0.30
N ALA A 216 -18.98 -19.39 -0.38
CA ALA A 216 -18.10 -19.98 0.63
C ALA A 216 -16.72 -19.30 0.72
N LEU A 217 -16.33 -18.51 -0.29
CA LEU A 217 -15.12 -17.69 -0.23
C LEU A 217 -15.29 -16.39 0.57
N ALA A 218 -16.53 -15.98 0.85
CA ALA A 218 -16.79 -14.70 1.49
C ALA A 218 -16.12 -14.57 2.88
N PRO A 219 -16.10 -15.58 3.77
CA PRO A 219 -15.36 -15.51 5.04
C PRO A 219 -13.85 -15.30 4.85
N LEU A 220 -13.22 -16.06 3.95
CA LEU A 220 -11.78 -15.91 3.65
C LEU A 220 -11.45 -14.52 3.13
N LEU A 221 -12.26 -13.98 2.21
CA LEU A 221 -12.05 -12.67 1.63
C LEU A 221 -12.33 -11.53 2.62
N ARG A 222 -13.31 -11.68 3.52
CA ARG A 222 -13.51 -10.74 4.64
C ARG A 222 -12.30 -10.74 5.57
N ARG A 223 -11.78 -11.92 5.93
CA ARG A 223 -10.56 -12.05 6.75
C ARG A 223 -9.38 -11.36 6.08
N ALA A 224 -9.17 -11.62 4.79
CA ALA A 224 -8.15 -10.94 3.99
C ALA A 224 -8.35 -9.42 3.94
N ALA A 225 -9.58 -8.91 3.80
CA ALA A 225 -9.85 -7.48 3.77
C ALA A 225 -9.52 -6.78 5.10
N VAL A 226 -9.81 -7.43 6.23
CA VAL A 226 -9.51 -6.91 7.58
C VAL A 226 -8.00 -6.72 7.77
N VAL A 227 -7.20 -7.71 7.38
CA VAL A 227 -5.74 -7.69 7.58
C VAL A 227 -4.96 -7.06 6.43
N ALA A 228 -5.60 -6.83 5.28
CA ALA A 228 -4.94 -6.19 4.13
C ALA A 228 -4.50 -4.77 4.48
N PRO A 229 -3.30 -4.36 4.07
CA PRO A 229 -2.90 -2.97 4.17
C PRO A 229 -3.86 -2.09 3.34
N ALA A 230 -4.01 -0.84 3.75
CA ALA A 230 -5.04 0.05 3.23
C ALA A 230 -4.96 0.25 1.71
N SER A 231 -3.75 0.27 1.15
CA SER A 231 -3.50 0.42 -0.29
C SER A 231 -3.97 -0.77 -1.14
N GLU A 232 -4.01 -1.97 -0.57
CA GLU A 232 -4.33 -3.22 -1.27
C GLU A 232 -5.75 -3.71 -0.96
N ARG A 233 -6.35 -3.20 0.12
CA ARG A 233 -7.69 -3.60 0.58
C ARG A 233 -8.76 -3.42 -0.50
N ALA A 234 -8.68 -2.37 -1.32
CA ALA A 234 -9.64 -2.11 -2.39
C ALA A 234 -9.78 -3.30 -3.38
N GLY A 235 -8.67 -3.93 -3.78
CA GLY A 235 -8.69 -5.09 -4.67
C GLY A 235 -9.41 -6.30 -4.06
N VAL A 236 -9.22 -6.53 -2.76
CA VAL A 236 -9.90 -7.61 -2.02
C VAL A 236 -11.41 -7.36 -1.93
N LEU A 237 -11.81 -6.13 -1.57
CA LEU A 237 -13.22 -5.73 -1.48
C LEU A 237 -13.93 -5.84 -2.83
N VAL A 238 -13.26 -5.47 -3.93
CA VAL A 238 -13.80 -5.65 -5.28
C VAL A 238 -14.06 -7.11 -5.60
N LEU A 239 -13.14 -8.01 -5.27
CA LEU A 239 -13.33 -9.43 -5.51
C LEU A 239 -14.51 -9.98 -4.69
N LEU A 240 -14.58 -9.61 -3.40
CA LEU A 240 -15.69 -10.00 -2.52
C LEU A 240 -17.03 -9.47 -3.02
N ALA A 241 -17.11 -8.20 -3.43
CA ALA A 241 -18.32 -7.61 -3.99
C ALA A 241 -18.81 -8.36 -5.24
N ARG A 242 -17.89 -8.76 -6.14
CA ARG A 242 -18.24 -9.54 -7.34
C ARG A 242 -18.81 -10.91 -7.00
N ILE A 243 -18.24 -11.58 -6.00
CA ILE A 243 -18.74 -12.88 -5.53
C ILE A 243 -20.13 -12.71 -4.93
N LEU A 244 -20.31 -11.76 -3.99
CA LEU A 244 -21.61 -11.54 -3.35
C LEU A 244 -22.70 -11.11 -4.33
N ALA A 245 -22.35 -10.32 -5.36
CA ALA A 245 -23.27 -9.98 -6.44
C ALA A 245 -23.73 -11.21 -7.23
N GLY A 246 -22.81 -12.14 -7.53
CA GLY A 246 -23.12 -13.41 -8.17
C GLY A 246 -24.03 -14.31 -7.32
N GLU A 247 -23.92 -14.20 -6.00
CA GLU A 247 -24.78 -14.89 -5.02
C GLU A 247 -26.13 -14.17 -4.76
N GLY A 248 -26.45 -13.14 -5.54
CA GLY A 248 -27.70 -12.38 -5.39
C GLY A 248 -27.73 -11.40 -4.22
N ARG A 249 -26.63 -11.24 -3.47
CA ARG A 249 -26.50 -10.32 -2.31
C ARG A 249 -26.11 -8.91 -2.77
N ALA A 250 -26.91 -8.31 -3.66
CA ALA A 250 -26.62 -7.06 -4.35
C ALA A 250 -26.39 -5.86 -3.40
N ASP A 251 -27.16 -5.75 -2.31
CA ASP A 251 -27.02 -4.63 -1.36
C ASP A 251 -25.69 -4.65 -0.61
N GLU A 252 -25.25 -5.84 -0.20
CA GLU A 252 -23.96 -6.00 0.49
C GLU A 252 -22.80 -5.81 -0.49
N ALA A 253 -22.91 -6.37 -1.69
CA ALA A 253 -21.96 -6.11 -2.75
C ALA A 253 -21.83 -4.61 -3.05
N GLY A 254 -22.94 -3.87 -3.01
CA GLY A 254 -22.97 -2.42 -3.20
C GLY A 254 -22.17 -1.69 -2.13
N ARG A 255 -22.42 -2.00 -0.85
CA ARG A 255 -21.67 -1.40 0.28
C ARG A 255 -20.17 -1.62 0.16
N LEU A 256 -19.74 -2.84 -0.18
CA LEU A 256 -18.32 -3.16 -0.35
C LEU A 256 -17.71 -2.47 -1.57
N ALA A 257 -18.47 -2.31 -2.66
CA ALA A 257 -18.01 -1.59 -3.83
C ALA A 257 -17.82 -0.09 -3.54
N ASP A 258 -18.75 0.51 -2.78
CA ASP A 258 -18.66 1.90 -2.34
C ASP A 258 -17.46 2.10 -1.40
N GLU A 259 -17.23 1.17 -0.46
CA GLU A 259 -16.04 1.18 0.40
C GLU A 259 -14.75 1.07 -0.42
N ALA A 260 -14.69 0.17 -1.40
CA ALA A 260 -13.54 0.02 -2.29
C ALA A 260 -13.25 1.31 -3.09
N VAL A 261 -14.31 2.00 -3.56
CA VAL A 261 -14.18 3.30 -4.25
C VAL A 261 -13.71 4.40 -3.29
N ALA A 262 -14.17 4.38 -2.04
CA ALA A 262 -13.72 5.34 -1.03
C ALA A 262 -12.23 5.15 -0.70
N LEU A 263 -11.76 3.91 -0.63
CA LEU A 263 -10.35 3.57 -0.39
C LEU A 263 -9.45 3.91 -1.58
N ASP A 264 -9.87 3.56 -2.81
CA ASP A 264 -9.17 3.93 -4.03
C ASP A 264 -10.15 4.36 -5.15
N PRO A 265 -10.39 5.67 -5.29
CA PRO A 265 -11.26 6.20 -6.36
C PRO A 265 -10.75 5.89 -7.77
N HIS A 266 -9.45 5.62 -7.92
CA HIS A 266 -8.82 5.31 -9.20
C HIS A 266 -8.83 3.81 -9.51
N HIS A 267 -9.21 2.94 -8.57
CA HIS A 267 -9.33 1.51 -8.79
C HIS A 267 -10.39 1.19 -9.86
N ALA A 268 -9.93 0.80 -11.06
CA ALA A 268 -10.81 0.58 -12.20
C ALA A 268 -11.86 -0.51 -11.94
N GLY A 269 -11.50 -1.56 -11.21
CA GLY A 269 -12.42 -2.63 -10.81
C GLY A 269 -13.52 -2.15 -9.85
N ALA A 270 -13.18 -1.23 -8.93
CA ALA A 270 -14.13 -0.75 -7.92
C ALA A 270 -15.21 0.10 -8.57
N ARG A 271 -14.81 1.06 -9.41
CA ARG A 271 -15.75 1.88 -10.18
C ARG A 271 -16.66 1.06 -11.08
N ARG A 272 -16.11 0.05 -11.77
CA ARG A 272 -16.90 -0.83 -12.67
C ARG A 272 -17.96 -1.60 -11.89
N VAL A 273 -17.59 -2.19 -10.75
CA VAL A 273 -18.54 -2.95 -9.92
C VAL A 273 -19.60 -2.02 -9.31
N ALA A 274 -19.21 -0.89 -8.75
CA ALA A 274 -20.14 0.09 -8.18
C ALA A 274 -21.13 0.61 -9.24
N ALA A 275 -20.65 0.92 -10.45
CA ALA A 275 -21.50 1.37 -11.55
C ALA A 275 -22.48 0.28 -12.00
N ALA A 276 -22.03 -0.97 -12.13
CA ALA A 276 -22.89 -2.09 -12.51
C ALA A 276 -24.00 -2.35 -11.47
N LEU A 277 -23.65 -2.34 -10.18
CA LEU A 277 -24.61 -2.53 -9.08
C LEU A 277 -25.58 -1.36 -8.93
N ALA A 278 -25.15 -0.13 -9.25
CA ALA A 278 -26.03 1.03 -9.29
C ALA A 278 -27.01 0.97 -10.47
N ALA A 279 -26.59 0.45 -11.62
CA ALA A 279 -27.47 0.26 -12.77
C ALA A 279 -28.55 -0.80 -12.50
N ASP A 280 -28.15 -1.99 -12.03
CA ASP A 280 -29.06 -3.08 -11.67
C ASP A 280 -30.09 -2.65 -10.60
N ARG A 281 -29.68 -1.87 -9.59
CA ARG A 281 -30.62 -1.30 -8.60
C ARG A 281 -31.66 -0.36 -9.22
N ARG A 282 -31.28 0.45 -10.22
CA ARG A 282 -32.22 1.34 -10.92
C ARG A 282 -33.20 0.54 -11.78
N GLU A 283 -32.72 -0.50 -12.45
CA GLU A 283 -33.56 -1.39 -13.28
C GLU A 283 -34.60 -2.13 -12.43
N ARG A 284 -34.25 -2.58 -11.22
CA ARG A 284 -35.21 -3.24 -10.31
C ARG A 284 -36.23 -2.28 -9.67
N ALA A 285 -35.94 -0.98 -9.67
CA ALA A 285 -36.80 0.04 -9.08
C ALA A 285 -37.74 0.72 -10.10
N ALA A 286 -37.55 0.46 -11.40
CA ALA A 286 -38.37 0.93 -12.50
C ALA A 286 -39.45 -0.09 -12.86
#